data_AF-A0A2S7TWM4-F1
#
_entry.id   AF-A0A2S7TWM4-F1
#
_cell.length_a   1.000
_cell.length_b   1.000
_cell.length_c   1.000
_cell.angle_alpha   90.00
_cell.angle_beta   90.00
_cell.angle_gamma   90.00
#
_symmetry.space_group_name_H-M   'P 1'
#
loop_
_entity.id
_entity.type
_entity.pdbx_description
1 polymer ?
#
loop_
_entity_poly.entity_id
_entity_poly.type
_entity_poly.pdbx_seq_one_letter_code
_entity_poly.pdbx_strand_id
1 'polypeptide(L)'
;MAPQTTKPVGTVGVPALLCALTGSVLAVSMEWMGFLNEVTASLAFFWEKEPFFLVDPELVSREWNWLVTFLASWLVAYFTLASAQLWRRLLVGIMAGLVLVGFMPSLALWGILWLPIVSAIAVLWTWACAILYGSQHAMPCEAVATEVEPVEMKVETIPFPTKKKAK
;
A
#
# COMPACT_ATOMS: atom_id res chain seq x y z
N MET A 1 9.17 -13.50 30.48
CA MET A 1 7.81 -13.41 29.92
C MET A 1 7.40 -11.96 29.96
N ALA A 2 7.44 -11.26 28.82
CA ALA A 2 7.05 -9.86 28.75
C ALA A 2 5.53 -9.74 28.93
N PRO A 3 5.02 -8.65 29.54
CA PRO A 3 3.58 -8.48 29.74
C PRO A 3 2.90 -8.42 28.38
N GLN A 4 1.97 -9.35 28.13
CA GLN A 4 1.05 -9.31 27.01
C GLN A 4 0.12 -8.11 27.21
N THR A 5 0.56 -6.92 26.81
CA THR A 5 -0.32 -5.76 26.71
C THR A 5 -1.34 -6.05 25.62
N THR A 6 -2.54 -6.45 26.03
CA THR A 6 -3.67 -6.69 25.13
C THR A 6 -3.99 -5.39 24.41
N LYS A 7 -3.51 -5.26 23.17
CA LYS A 7 -3.86 -4.13 22.30
C LYS A 7 -5.38 -4.10 22.10
N PRO A 8 -6.00 -2.91 21.99
CA PRO A 8 -7.41 -2.80 21.67
C PRO A 8 -7.69 -3.43 20.29
N VAL A 9 -8.88 -4.02 20.14
CA VAL A 9 -9.32 -4.63 18.88
C VAL A 9 -9.55 -3.52 17.84
N GLY A 10 -8.86 -3.62 16.72
CA GLY A 10 -8.97 -2.69 15.60
C GLY A 10 -10.13 -3.05 14.66
N THR A 11 -10.59 -2.05 13.90
CA THR A 11 -11.47 -2.25 12.75
C THR A 11 -10.75 -1.83 11.47
N VAL A 12 -11.25 -2.23 10.29
CA VAL A 12 -10.60 -1.91 9.01
C VAL A 12 -11.30 -0.78 8.29
N GLY A 13 -12.63 -0.84 8.14
CA GLY A 13 -13.38 0.06 7.24
C GLY A 13 -13.33 1.55 7.64
N VAL A 14 -13.74 1.87 8.87
CA VAL A 14 -13.78 3.25 9.37
C VAL A 14 -12.41 3.92 9.39
N PRO A 15 -11.36 3.32 10.01
CA PRO A 15 -10.04 3.94 10.01
C PRO A 15 -9.42 4.03 8.62
N ALA A 16 -9.71 3.10 7.70
CA ALA A 16 -9.26 3.22 6.32
C ALA A 16 -9.83 4.49 5.64
N LEU A 17 -11.13 4.74 5.81
CA LEU A 17 -11.78 5.92 5.27
C LEU A 17 -11.24 7.22 5.88
N LEU A 18 -11.05 7.25 7.20
CA LEU A 18 -10.51 8.43 7.88
C LEU A 18 -9.08 8.73 7.45
N CYS A 19 -8.22 7.71 7.34
CA CYS A 19 -6.85 7.90 6.86
C CYS A 19 -6.81 8.36 5.40
N ALA A 20 -7.70 7.83 4.56
CA ALA A 20 -7.80 8.25 3.15
C ALA A 20 -8.27 9.70 3.03
N LEU A 21 -9.30 10.08 3.80
CA LEU A 21 -9.81 11.45 3.82
C LEU A 21 -8.73 12.45 4.26
N THR A 22 -8.01 12.14 5.35
CA THR A 22 -6.96 13.04 5.84
C THR A 22 -5.81 13.18 4.84
N GLY A 23 -5.38 12.08 4.21
CA GLY A 23 -4.37 12.12 3.15
C GLY A 23 -4.83 12.87 1.91
N SER A 24 -6.06 12.65 1.45
CA SER A 24 -6.62 13.35 0.28
C SER A 24 -6.80 14.84 0.54
N VAL A 25 -7.32 15.23 1.71
CA VAL A 25 -7.51 16.64 2.07
C VAL A 25 -6.17 17.35 2.16
N LEU A 26 -5.17 16.72 2.76
CA LEU A 26 -3.81 17.26 2.82
C LEU A 26 -3.27 17.51 1.40
N ALA A 27 -3.30 16.51 0.53
CA ALA A 27 -2.75 16.63 -0.81
C ALA A 27 -3.48 17.68 -1.67
N VAL A 28 -4.82 17.71 -1.62
CA VAL A 28 -5.63 18.72 -2.32
C VAL A 28 -5.33 20.12 -1.79
N SER A 29 -5.17 20.27 -0.47
CA SER A 29 -4.82 21.57 0.10
C SER A 29 -3.43 22.05 -0.34
N MET A 30 -2.44 21.15 -0.46
CA MET A 30 -1.10 21.47 -0.96
C MET A 30 -1.10 21.82 -2.45
N GLU A 31 -1.93 21.14 -3.26
CA GLU A 31 -2.15 21.51 -4.67
C GLU A 31 -2.77 22.90 -4.76
N TRP A 32 -3.77 23.20 -3.93
CA TRP A 32 -4.46 24.49 -3.96
C TRP A 32 -3.57 25.65 -3.54
N MET A 33 -2.66 25.43 -2.59
CA MET A 33 -1.63 26.40 -2.18
C MET A 33 -0.53 26.58 -3.24
N GLY A 34 -0.48 25.75 -4.29
CA GLY A 34 0.53 25.81 -5.34
C GLY A 34 1.92 25.36 -4.88
N PHE A 35 2.05 24.75 -3.72
CA PHE A 35 3.34 24.32 -3.15
C PHE A 35 4.06 23.29 -4.04
N LEU A 36 3.29 22.57 -4.86
CA LEU A 36 3.78 21.50 -5.74
C LEU A 36 4.04 21.99 -7.17
N ASN A 37 3.83 23.27 -7.47
CA ASN A 37 3.92 23.81 -8.83
C ASN A 37 5.34 23.71 -9.41
N GLU A 38 6.38 23.94 -8.59
CA GLU A 38 7.77 23.83 -9.06
C GLU A 38 8.15 22.38 -9.36
N VAL A 39 7.74 21.44 -8.49
CA VAL A 39 8.04 20.01 -8.65
C VAL A 39 7.27 19.43 -9.84
N THR A 40 6.01 19.83 -10.01
CA THR A 40 5.19 19.43 -11.16
C THR A 40 5.75 20.00 -12.46
N ALA A 41 6.19 21.26 -12.49
CA ALA A 41 6.84 21.86 -13.66
C ALA A 41 8.16 21.16 -14.00
N SER A 42 8.99 20.84 -12.99
CA SER A 42 10.23 20.09 -13.20
C SER A 42 9.98 18.69 -13.76
N LEU A 43 8.95 18.00 -13.26
CA LEU A 43 8.56 16.69 -13.75
C LEU A 43 7.99 16.76 -15.17
N ALA A 44 7.17 17.77 -15.50
CA ALA A 44 6.66 17.99 -16.85
C ALA A 44 7.83 18.24 -17.84
N PHE A 45 8.78 19.09 -17.46
CA PHE A 45 9.98 19.35 -18.27
C PHE A 45 10.85 18.10 -18.48
N PHE A 46 10.85 17.15 -17.54
CA PHE A 46 11.51 15.87 -17.74
C PHE A 46 10.85 15.03 -18.85
N TRP A 47 9.52 15.09 -18.97
CA TRP A 47 8.74 14.38 -20.01
C TRP A 47 8.79 15.05 -21.38
N GLU A 48 9.04 16.36 -21.44
CA GLU A 48 9.24 17.09 -22.69
C GLU A 48 10.58 16.76 -23.37
N LYS A 49 11.57 16.29 -22.61
CA LYS A 49 12.91 15.96 -23.12
C LYS A 49 12.95 14.63 -23.86
N GLU A 50 13.99 14.46 -24.67
CA GLU A 50 14.32 13.15 -25.24
C GLU A 50 14.52 12.11 -24.12
N PRO A 51 14.03 10.87 -24.26
CA PRO A 51 13.49 10.23 -25.46
C PRO A 51 11.96 10.32 -25.63
N PHE A 52 11.23 10.98 -24.72
CA PHE A 52 9.77 10.88 -24.65
C PHE A 52 9.03 11.87 -25.55
N PHE A 53 9.57 13.09 -25.76
CA PHE A 53 9.02 14.12 -26.66
C PHE A 53 7.50 14.33 -26.53
N LEU A 54 6.95 14.32 -25.31
CA LEU A 54 5.52 14.66 -25.12
C LEU A 54 5.32 16.16 -25.32
N VAL A 55 5.07 16.56 -26.56
CA VAL A 55 4.71 17.92 -26.96
C VAL A 55 3.17 18.00 -27.00
N ASP A 56 2.59 18.93 -26.23
CA ASP A 56 1.14 19.15 -26.09
C ASP A 56 0.31 17.94 -25.62
N PRO A 57 0.59 17.36 -24.43
CA PRO A 57 -0.17 16.24 -23.91
C PRO A 57 -1.58 16.62 -23.46
N GLU A 58 -2.50 15.66 -23.53
CA GLU A 58 -3.82 15.79 -22.92
C GLU A 58 -3.67 15.71 -21.39
N LEU A 59 -4.04 16.80 -20.71
CA LEU A 59 -3.94 16.91 -19.27
C LEU A 59 -5.16 16.27 -18.61
N VAL A 60 -4.93 15.39 -17.63
CA VAL A 60 -6.01 14.83 -16.82
C VAL A 60 -6.72 15.95 -16.07
N SER A 61 -8.04 16.02 -16.22
CA SER A 61 -8.86 16.99 -15.49
C SER A 61 -8.65 16.88 -13.98
N ARG A 62 -8.63 18.03 -13.29
CA ARG A 62 -8.33 18.10 -11.86
C ARG A 62 -9.30 17.27 -11.01
N GLU A 63 -10.58 17.26 -11.37
CA GLU A 63 -11.62 16.47 -10.68
C GLU A 63 -11.32 14.97 -10.73
N TRP A 64 -10.90 14.48 -11.90
CA TRP A 64 -10.49 13.08 -12.08
C TRP A 64 -9.25 12.75 -11.25
N ASN A 65 -8.28 13.66 -11.21
CA ASN A 65 -7.07 13.48 -10.42
C ASN A 65 -7.39 13.37 -8.92
N TRP A 66 -8.32 14.19 -8.41
CA TRP A 66 -8.78 14.13 -7.01
C TRP A 66 -9.51 12.82 -6.70
N LEU A 67 -10.38 12.38 -7.60
CA LEU A 67 -11.10 11.12 -7.45
C LEU A 67 -10.14 9.93 -7.41
N VAL A 68 -9.18 9.86 -8.34
CA VAL A 68 -8.14 8.82 -8.37
C VAL A 68 -7.29 8.87 -7.12
N THR A 69 -6.92 10.08 -6.66
CA THR A 69 -6.14 10.28 -5.44
C THR A 69 -6.87 9.70 -4.23
N PHE A 70 -8.16 10.00 -4.08
CA PHE A 70 -8.99 9.47 -2.99
C PHE A 70 -9.13 7.94 -3.06
N LEU A 71 -9.43 7.39 -4.25
CA LEU A 71 -9.54 5.95 -4.43
C LEU A 71 -8.22 5.22 -4.14
N ALA A 72 -7.10 5.75 -4.64
CA ALA A 72 -5.78 5.17 -4.41
C ALA A 72 -5.43 5.19 -2.92
N SER A 73 -5.64 6.32 -2.22
CA SER A 73 -5.40 6.41 -0.78
C SER A 73 -6.32 5.49 0.02
N TRP A 74 -7.60 5.38 -0.34
CA TRP A 74 -8.52 4.44 0.30
C TRP A 74 -8.11 2.98 0.12
N LEU A 75 -7.75 2.57 -1.10
CA LEU A 75 -7.26 1.22 -1.38
C LEU A 75 -5.99 0.92 -0.58
N VAL A 76 -5.03 1.85 -0.57
CA VAL A 76 -3.79 1.67 0.19
C VAL A 76 -4.05 1.56 1.68
N ALA A 77 -4.92 2.40 2.25
CA ALA A 77 -5.33 2.29 3.65
C ALA A 77 -5.96 0.91 3.93
N TYR A 78 -6.92 0.51 3.09
CA TYR A 78 -7.63 -0.75 3.23
C TYR A 78 -6.70 -1.95 3.17
N PHE A 79 -5.84 -2.05 2.15
CA PHE A 79 -4.88 -3.16 2.00
C PHE A 79 -3.83 -3.17 3.12
N THR A 80 -3.39 -2.00 3.59
CA THR A 80 -2.44 -1.91 4.70
C THR A 80 -3.08 -2.44 5.99
N LEU A 81 -4.34 -2.13 6.25
CA LEU A 81 -5.08 -2.58 7.44
C LEU A 81 -5.53 -4.05 7.34
N ALA A 82 -5.87 -4.51 6.13
CA ALA A 82 -6.24 -5.90 5.86
C ALA A 82 -5.04 -6.86 5.91
N SER A 83 -3.82 -6.34 5.84
CA SER A 83 -2.61 -7.14 5.88
C SER A 83 -2.16 -7.47 7.32
N ALA A 84 -1.99 -8.76 7.60
CA ALA A 84 -1.34 -9.25 8.82
C ALA A 84 0.18 -9.02 8.76
N GLN A 85 0.82 -8.76 9.90
CA GLN A 85 2.26 -8.53 10.05
C GLN A 85 2.79 -7.20 9.46
N LEU A 86 3.66 -6.52 10.22
CA LEU A 86 4.25 -5.23 9.83
C LEU A 86 4.98 -5.28 8.47
N TRP A 87 5.69 -6.38 8.19
CA TRP A 87 6.43 -6.54 6.94
C TRP A 87 5.53 -6.48 5.70
N ARG A 88 4.36 -7.13 5.74
CA ARG A 88 3.42 -7.10 4.62
C ARG A 88 2.79 -5.71 4.46
N ARG A 89 2.55 -4.99 5.56
CA ARG A 89 2.08 -3.59 5.52
C ARG A 89 3.09 -2.66 4.85
N LEU A 90 4.39 -2.90 5.05
CA LEU A 90 5.43 -2.16 4.35
C LEU A 90 5.44 -2.46 2.85
N LEU A 91 5.29 -3.74 2.47
CA LEU A 91 5.21 -4.14 1.07
C LEU A 91 4.04 -3.47 0.34
N VAL A 92 2.87 -3.31 0.98
CA VAL A 92 1.73 -2.60 0.38
C VAL A 92 2.11 -1.16 -0.02
N GLY A 93 2.81 -0.44 0.84
CA GLY A 93 3.25 0.93 0.54
C GLY A 93 4.25 0.99 -0.61
N ILE A 94 5.23 0.07 -0.63
CA ILE A 94 6.21 -0.04 -1.72
C ILE A 94 5.50 -0.33 -3.04
N MET A 95 4.57 -1.29 -3.05
CA MET A 95 3.81 -1.65 -4.24
C MET A 95 2.94 -0.49 -4.72
N ALA A 96 2.31 0.26 -3.81
CA ALA A 96 1.55 1.45 -4.16
C ALA A 96 2.44 2.52 -4.83
N GLY A 97 3.64 2.75 -4.30
CA GLY A 97 4.62 3.66 -4.90
C GLY A 97 5.07 3.20 -6.29
N LEU A 98 5.36 1.91 -6.47
CA LEU A 98 5.72 1.33 -7.76
C LEU A 98 4.59 1.46 -8.78
N VAL A 99 3.34 1.25 -8.37
CA VAL A 99 2.17 1.45 -9.23
C VAL A 99 2.08 2.90 -9.68
N LEU A 100 2.21 3.88 -8.77
CA LEU A 100 2.17 5.30 -9.13
C LEU A 100 3.26 5.68 -10.13
N VAL A 101 4.49 5.22 -9.92
CA VAL A 101 5.63 5.50 -10.81
C VAL A 101 5.47 4.78 -12.15
N GLY A 102 5.03 3.52 -12.15
CA GLY A 102 4.83 2.73 -13.37
C GLY A 102 3.64 3.17 -14.22
N PHE A 103 2.64 3.82 -13.60
CA PHE A 103 1.50 4.36 -14.33
C PHE A 103 1.86 5.60 -15.15
N MET A 104 2.84 6.41 -14.70
CA MET A 104 3.30 7.59 -15.45
C MET A 104 3.73 7.27 -16.90
N PRO A 105 4.73 6.38 -17.16
CA PRO A 105 5.12 6.05 -18.52
C PRO A 105 4.01 5.35 -19.29
N SER A 106 3.16 4.59 -18.60
CA SER A 106 2.03 3.89 -19.22
C SER A 106 1.05 4.89 -19.84
N LEU A 107 0.70 5.97 -19.13
CA LEU A 107 -0.17 7.03 -19.64
C LEU A 107 0.52 7.90 -20.69
N ALA A 108 1.82 8.12 -20.53
CA ALA A 108 2.62 8.87 -21.51
C ALA A 108 2.59 8.22 -22.91
N LEU A 109 2.52 6.88 -23.00
CA LEU A 109 2.36 6.16 -24.27
C LEU A 109 1.04 6.50 -24.99
N TRP A 110 0.01 6.94 -24.26
CA TRP A 110 -1.28 7.35 -24.82
C TRP A 110 -1.38 8.87 -25.05
N GLY A 111 -0.28 9.61 -24.86
CA GLY A 111 -0.27 11.07 -24.98
C GLY A 111 -0.95 11.80 -23.82
N ILE A 112 -1.26 11.10 -22.71
CA ILE A 112 -1.91 11.68 -21.53
C ILE A 112 -0.84 11.95 -20.47
N LEU A 113 -0.69 13.21 -20.05
CA LEU A 113 0.23 13.58 -18.98
C LEU A 113 -0.52 13.62 -17.63
N TRP A 114 -0.25 12.61 -16.81
CA TRP A 114 -0.69 12.57 -15.42
C TRP A 114 0.50 12.73 -14.47
N LEU A 115 0.46 13.75 -13.61
CA LEU A 115 1.48 13.98 -12.59
C LEU A 115 1.00 13.47 -11.23
N PRO A 116 1.44 12.27 -10.80
CA PRO A 116 0.96 11.66 -9.56
C PRO A 116 1.60 12.24 -8.30
N ILE A 117 2.15 13.46 -8.34
CA ILE A 117 2.80 14.08 -7.17
C ILE A 117 1.78 14.27 -6.05
N VAL A 118 0.60 14.80 -6.38
CA VAL A 118 -0.52 14.99 -5.44
C VAL A 118 -0.97 13.62 -4.89
N SER A 119 -1.19 12.64 -5.78
CA SER A 119 -1.60 11.30 -5.36
C SER A 119 -0.53 10.58 -4.53
N ALA A 120 0.76 10.79 -4.82
CA ALA A 120 1.86 10.18 -4.09
C ALA A 120 1.91 10.71 -2.65
N ILE A 121 1.77 12.02 -2.46
CA ILE A 121 1.72 12.62 -1.12
C ILE A 121 0.52 12.08 -0.34
N ALA A 122 -0.67 12.05 -0.95
CA ALA A 122 -1.87 11.52 -0.32
C ALA A 122 -1.68 10.05 0.10
N VAL A 123 -1.16 9.21 -0.81
CA VAL A 123 -0.94 7.79 -0.58
C VAL A 123 0.10 7.56 0.51
N LEU A 124 1.24 8.27 0.47
CA LEU A 124 2.29 8.14 1.48
C LEU A 124 1.79 8.55 2.87
N TRP A 125 1.06 9.66 2.97
CA TRP A 125 0.49 10.12 4.23
C TRP A 125 -0.54 9.13 4.76
N THR A 126 -1.45 8.68 3.90
CA THR A 126 -2.49 7.70 4.24
C THR A 126 -1.87 6.38 4.71
N TRP A 127 -0.84 5.91 4.01
CA TRP A 127 -0.10 4.70 4.36
C TRP A 127 0.59 4.82 5.72
N ALA A 128 1.23 5.96 6.01
CA ALA A 128 1.83 6.23 7.31
C ALA A 128 0.78 6.21 8.44
N CYS A 129 -0.38 6.86 8.23
CA CYS A 129 -1.49 6.82 9.18
C CYS A 129 -2.02 5.39 9.41
N ALA A 130 -2.17 4.61 8.35
CA ALA A 130 -2.64 3.22 8.42
C ALA A 130 -1.65 2.32 9.18
N ILE A 131 -0.33 2.51 8.98
CA ILE A 131 0.71 1.81 9.74
C ILE A 131 0.63 2.17 11.23
N LEU A 132 0.55 3.46 11.55
CA LEU A 132 0.47 3.92 12.93
C LEU A 132 -0.75 3.33 13.64
N TYR A 133 -1.93 3.39 13.01
CA TYR A 133 -3.15 2.79 13.54
C TYR A 133 -2.99 1.27 13.74
N GLY A 134 -2.46 0.56 12.75
CA GLY A 134 -2.22 -0.88 12.83
C GLY A 134 -1.13 -1.30 13.81
N SER A 135 -0.22 -0.40 14.19
CA SER A 135 0.76 -0.67 15.25
C SER A 135 0.14 -0.59 16.65
N GLN A 136 -0.89 0.23 16.81
CA GLN A 136 -1.55 0.50 18.09
C GLN A 136 -2.71 -0.47 18.38
N HIS A 137 -3.32 -1.04 17.35
CA HIS A 137 -4.48 -1.94 17.46
C HIS A 137 -4.14 -3.36 17.00
N ALA A 138 -4.75 -4.36 17.62
CA ALA A 138 -4.73 -5.74 17.13
C ALA A 138 -5.71 -5.87 15.97
N MET A 139 -5.21 -6.22 14.78
CA MET A 139 -6.06 -6.30 13.59
C MET A 139 -6.81 -7.64 13.52
N PRO A 140 -8.04 -7.66 12.98
CA PRO A 140 -8.80 -8.91 12.83
C PRO A 140 -8.06 -9.98 12.03
N CYS A 141 -7.27 -9.58 11.04
CA CYS A 141 -6.46 -10.49 10.21
C CYS A 141 -5.29 -11.14 10.97
N GLU A 142 -4.84 -10.58 12.09
CA GLU A 142 -3.79 -11.15 12.92
C GLU A 142 -4.31 -12.30 13.81
N ALA A 143 -5.59 -12.23 14.22
CA ALA A 143 -6.24 -13.31 14.97
C ALA A 143 -6.34 -14.59 14.13
N VAL A 144 -6.82 -14.48 12.88
CA VAL A 144 -6.94 -15.62 11.95
C VAL A 144 -5.59 -16.24 11.61
N ALA A 145 -4.53 -15.43 11.50
CA ALA A 145 -3.18 -15.94 11.20
C ALA A 145 -2.57 -16.79 12.31
N THR A 146 -3.07 -16.66 13.56
CA THR A 146 -2.54 -17.36 14.73
C THR A 146 -3.21 -18.71 14.96
N GLU A 147 -4.41 -18.94 14.41
CA GLU A 147 -5.18 -20.19 14.57
C GLU A 147 -4.71 -21.36 13.68
N VAL A 148 -3.68 -21.17 12.84
CA VAL A 148 -3.07 -22.27 12.09
C VAL A 148 -2.21 -23.10 13.04
N GLU A 149 -2.85 -23.99 13.82
CA GLU A 149 -2.16 -25.01 14.59
C GLU A 149 -1.27 -25.85 13.67
N PRO A 150 -0.03 -26.19 14.10
CA PRO A 150 0.82 -27.05 13.31
C PRO A 150 0.11 -28.39 13.14
N VAL A 151 -0.19 -28.76 11.89
CA VAL A 151 -0.68 -30.10 11.56
C VAL A 151 0.40 -31.07 12.03
N GLU A 152 0.20 -31.70 13.20
CA GLU A 152 1.00 -32.84 13.63
C GLU A 152 0.75 -33.95 12.62
N MET A 153 1.57 -34.00 11.57
CA MET A 153 1.63 -35.15 10.69
C MET A 153 2.12 -36.31 11.54
N LYS A 154 1.19 -37.14 11.99
CA LYS A 154 1.48 -38.39 12.69
C LYS A 154 2.19 -39.30 11.71
N VAL A 155 3.52 -39.21 11.66
CA VAL A 155 4.35 -40.11 10.87
C VAL A 155 4.30 -41.48 11.54
N GLU A 156 3.37 -42.33 11.10
CA GLU A 156 3.39 -43.75 11.45
C GLU A 156 4.62 -44.39 10.81
N THR A 157 5.69 -44.51 11.58
CA THR A 157 6.87 -45.26 11.14
C THR A 157 6.55 -46.76 11.22
N ILE A 158 6.47 -47.40 10.07
CA ILE A 158 6.33 -48.85 9.97
C ILE A 158 7.64 -49.47 10.51
N PRO A 159 7.60 -50.34 11.54
CA PRO A 159 8.82 -50.93 12.09
C PRO A 159 9.50 -51.84 11.07
N PHE A 160 10.77 -51.56 10.78
CA PHE A 160 11.60 -52.38 9.88
C PHE A 160 11.84 -53.77 10.49
N PRO A 161 11.65 -54.87 9.73
CA PRO A 161 11.87 -56.22 10.25
C PRO A 161 13.37 -56.46 10.50
N THR A 162 13.75 -56.60 11.77
CA THR A 162 15.09 -57.03 12.17
C THR A 162 15.26 -58.51 11.85
N LYS A 163 16.17 -58.84 10.93
CA LYS A 163 16.54 -60.23 10.61
C LYS A 163 17.08 -60.91 11.88
N LYS A 164 16.35 -61.91 12.40
CA LYS A 164 16.88 -62.85 13.40
C LYS A 164 18.11 -63.54 12.82
N LYS A 165 19.25 -63.40 13.48
CA LYS A 165 20.42 -64.27 13.22
C LYS A 165 20.04 -65.69 13.65
N ALA A 166 19.92 -66.59 12.69
CA ALA A 166 19.86 -68.02 12.96
C ALA A 166 21.19 -68.46 13.60
N LYS A 167 21.08 -69.28 14.64
CA LYS A 167 22.18 -69.80 15.46
C LYS A 167 22.78 -71.04 14.81
#